data_AF-A0A811QWU5-F1
#
_entry.id   AF-A0A811QWU5-F1
#
_cell.length_a   1.000
_cell.length_b   1.000
_cell.length_c   1.000
_cell.angle_alpha   90.00
_cell.angle_beta   90.00
_cell.angle_gamma   90.00
#
_symmetry.space_group_name_H-M   'P 1'
#
loop_
_entity.id
_entity.type
_entity.pdbx_description
1 polymer ?
#
loop_
_entity_poly.entity_id
_entity_poly.type
_entity_poly.pdbx_seq_one_letter_code
_entity_poly.pdbx_strand_id
1 'polypeptide(L)'
;MEVAASIRVPWRCQPRQPVSSKAPSVLAPRSTLPASAASSCPLRDGRRRVQHGARASESADAPAFGATWRPPRLQDAGAPPPPLQFDGRGRAARVSSGGDREASSPRRPRFLCLHGFRTSGEIMRRQVVGRWAAQVTARLDLVFADAPFPAEGASPVAGVLDFDPPYYEWCQFVGEDFLSCRNLDGCFTYLEELMARDGPFDGLLGFSQGAGLSAALAGLQQQGLAFTGVAKVKCVIVIAGAKIRAPVAVTRAFDSKITCPSLHFIGDEDFVKVHSEELVQAFADPLVIRHPCGHTVPKLDEKGLQTMLTYLDKIEREIWEHSSTDTEIMGSN
;
A
#
# COMPACT_ATOMS: atom_id res chain seq x y z
N MET A 1 -13.08 -27.33 8.80
CA MET A 1 -11.83 -28.01 8.40
C MET A 1 -10.86 -26.93 7.97
N GLU A 2 -9.90 -26.63 8.84
CA GLU A 2 -8.80 -25.70 8.60
C GLU A 2 -7.85 -26.26 7.54
N VAL A 3 -7.48 -25.43 6.57
CA VAL A 3 -6.21 -25.53 5.86
C VAL A 3 -5.63 -24.13 5.78
N ALA A 4 -5.04 -23.65 6.89
CA ALA A 4 -4.19 -22.49 6.87
C ALA A 4 -2.77 -22.95 6.51
N ALA A 5 -2.40 -22.82 5.24
CA ALA A 5 -1.00 -22.96 4.83
C ALA A 5 -0.20 -21.82 5.49
N SER A 6 0.55 -22.14 6.54
CA SER A 6 1.50 -21.23 7.18
C SER A 6 2.65 -20.96 6.20
N ILE A 7 2.52 -19.94 5.35
CA ILE A 7 3.63 -19.41 4.56
C ILE A 7 4.57 -18.69 5.54
N ARG A 8 5.66 -19.37 5.96
CA ARG A 8 6.76 -18.73 6.68
C ARG A 8 7.60 -17.95 5.67
N VAL A 9 7.23 -16.69 5.42
CA VAL A 9 8.08 -15.78 4.63
C VAL A 9 9.18 -15.23 5.54
N PRO A 10 10.47 -15.34 5.18
CA PRO A 10 11.54 -14.75 5.97
C PRO A 10 11.49 -13.21 5.85
N TRP A 11 11.02 -12.56 6.91
CA TRP A 11 10.98 -11.09 7.07
C TRP A 11 12.34 -10.41 7.22
N ARG A 12 13.44 -11.16 7.24
CA ARG A 12 14.80 -10.63 7.44
C ARG A 12 15.64 -10.84 6.18
N CYS A 13 16.11 -9.72 5.64
CA CYS A 13 17.11 -9.69 4.58
C CYS A 13 18.46 -10.09 5.19
N GLN A 14 18.97 -11.28 4.85
CA GLN A 14 20.35 -11.66 5.17
C GLN A 14 21.27 -11.05 4.10
N PRO A 15 22.37 -10.36 4.46
CA PRO A 15 23.33 -9.90 3.48
C PRO A 15 23.97 -11.11 2.78
N ARG A 16 23.96 -11.11 1.44
CA ARG A 16 24.71 -12.11 0.66
C ARG A 16 26.21 -11.91 0.95
N GLN A 17 26.86 -12.94 1.49
CA GLN A 17 28.32 -13.03 1.52
C GLN A 17 28.81 -13.09 0.06
N PRO A 18 29.87 -12.34 -0.32
CA PRO A 18 30.44 -12.45 -1.66
C PRO A 18 31.05 -13.83 -1.84
N VAL A 19 30.55 -14.60 -2.81
CA VAL A 19 31.10 -15.90 -3.19
C VAL A 19 32.40 -15.65 -3.95
N SER A 20 33.52 -15.98 -3.31
CA SER A 20 34.84 -16.02 -3.93
C SER A 20 34.87 -17.10 -5.02
N SER A 21 34.99 -16.69 -6.28
CA SER A 21 35.23 -17.57 -7.40
C SER A 21 36.68 -18.08 -7.36
N LYS A 22 36.87 -19.35 -6.98
CA LYS A 22 38.06 -20.12 -7.34
C LYS A 22 37.64 -21.29 -8.22
N ALA A 23 38.03 -21.23 -9.49
CA ALA A 23 38.03 -22.38 -10.39
C ALA A 23 39.07 -23.41 -9.91
N PRO A 24 38.86 -24.69 -10.21
CA PRO A 24 40.00 -25.51 -10.61
C PRO A 24 39.77 -26.31 -11.89
N SER A 25 40.93 -26.66 -12.43
CA SER A 25 41.28 -27.21 -13.72
C SER A 25 40.94 -28.70 -13.92
N VAL A 26 40.86 -29.02 -15.21
CA VAL A 26 40.84 -30.33 -15.89
C VAL A 26 41.79 -31.38 -15.29
N LEU A 27 41.31 -32.62 -15.13
CA LEU A 27 42.04 -33.87 -15.44
C LEU A 27 41.09 -35.10 -15.37
N ALA A 28 41.03 -35.87 -16.46
CA ALA A 28 40.56 -37.25 -16.52
C ALA A 28 41.81 -38.15 -16.81
N PRO A 29 41.83 -39.48 -16.56
CA PRO A 29 41.00 -40.46 -17.31
C PRO A 29 40.60 -41.80 -16.61
N ARG A 30 39.62 -42.50 -17.24
CA ARG A 30 39.38 -43.97 -17.42
C ARG A 30 39.38 -44.90 -16.18
N SER A 31 38.62 -46.00 -16.04
CA SER A 31 37.71 -46.87 -16.80
C SER A 31 37.15 -47.87 -15.75
N THR A 32 35.91 -48.38 -15.74
CA THR A 32 35.43 -49.58 -16.47
C THR A 32 33.94 -49.84 -16.14
N LEU A 33 33.19 -50.35 -17.13
CA LEU A 33 31.85 -50.97 -17.07
C LEU A 33 31.96 -52.43 -16.54
N PRO A 34 30.88 -53.24 -16.28
CA PRO A 34 29.57 -53.20 -16.96
C PRO A 34 28.26 -53.65 -16.23
N ALA A 35 27.14 -53.38 -16.93
CA ALA A 35 25.97 -54.23 -17.26
C ALA A 35 24.75 -54.46 -16.32
N SER A 36 23.58 -54.24 -16.97
CA SER A 36 22.24 -54.88 -16.82
C SER A 36 21.36 -54.39 -15.66
N ALA A 37 20.02 -54.28 -15.75
CA ALA A 37 19.05 -54.80 -16.71
C ALA A 37 17.79 -53.92 -16.76
N ALA A 38 17.05 -54.05 -17.87
CA ALA A 38 15.71 -53.51 -18.09
C ALA A 38 14.61 -54.38 -17.46
N SER A 39 13.44 -53.80 -17.15
CA SER A 39 12.10 -54.44 -17.17
C SER A 39 11.04 -53.38 -16.84
N SER A 40 10.40 -52.76 -17.83
CA SER A 40 9.04 -53.04 -18.37
C SER A 40 7.85 -52.94 -17.39
N CYS A 41 6.90 -52.07 -17.76
CA CYS A 41 5.55 -51.90 -17.21
C CYS A 41 4.69 -53.19 -17.32
N PRO A 42 3.47 -53.20 -16.73
CA PRO A 42 2.33 -52.82 -17.56
C PRO A 42 1.21 -52.02 -16.87
N LEU A 43 0.48 -51.31 -17.74
CA LEU A 43 -0.81 -50.65 -17.56
C LEU A 43 -1.91 -51.62 -17.07
N ARG A 44 -2.89 -51.09 -16.33
CA ARG A 44 -4.27 -51.59 -16.42
C ARG A 44 -5.29 -50.44 -16.37
N ASP A 45 -6.00 -50.37 -17.49
CA ASP A 45 -7.19 -49.57 -17.77
C ASP A 45 -8.42 -50.16 -17.03
N GLY A 46 -9.40 -49.30 -16.74
CA GLY A 46 -10.57 -49.65 -15.93
C GLY A 46 -11.63 -48.57 -15.89
N ARG A 47 -12.23 -48.27 -17.06
CA ARG A 47 -13.49 -47.52 -17.20
C ARG A 47 -14.58 -48.05 -16.25
N ARG A 48 -15.33 -47.17 -15.60
CA ARG A 48 -16.79 -47.31 -15.43
C ARG A 48 -17.50 -45.97 -15.27
N ARG A 49 -18.76 -46.03 -15.65
CA ARG A 49 -19.60 -45.01 -16.26
C ARG A 49 -20.51 -44.33 -15.24
N VAL A 50 -20.87 -43.10 -15.57
CA VAL A 50 -21.94 -42.24 -15.04
C VAL A 50 -23.30 -42.95 -14.96
N GLN A 51 -24.09 -42.73 -13.89
CA GLN A 51 -25.42 -42.06 -13.95
C GLN A 51 -26.23 -42.07 -12.64
N HIS A 52 -26.76 -40.87 -12.36
CA HIS A 52 -28.05 -40.48 -11.76
C HIS A 52 -28.49 -40.93 -10.36
N GLY A 53 -28.85 -39.91 -9.55
CA GLY A 53 -30.11 -39.96 -8.81
C GLY A 53 -30.18 -39.11 -7.54
N ALA A 54 -31.19 -38.23 -7.51
CA ALA A 54 -31.94 -37.76 -6.34
C ALA A 54 -31.60 -36.39 -5.72
N ARG A 55 -32.40 -35.42 -6.19
CA ARG A 55 -33.35 -34.56 -5.44
C ARG A 55 -32.87 -33.69 -4.28
N ALA A 56 -33.27 -32.43 -4.46
CA ALA A 56 -33.41 -31.36 -3.49
C ALA A 56 -34.17 -31.77 -2.21
N SER A 57 -33.74 -31.16 -1.12
CA SER A 57 -34.57 -30.79 0.01
C SER A 57 -34.12 -29.41 0.48
N GLU A 58 -35.03 -28.45 0.35
CA GLU A 58 -34.99 -27.17 1.03
C GLU A 58 -35.04 -27.41 2.55
N SER A 59 -34.19 -26.70 3.28
CA SER A 59 -34.48 -26.35 4.67
C SER A 59 -33.92 -24.96 4.93
N ALA A 60 -34.85 -24.03 5.04
CA ALA A 60 -34.67 -22.70 5.59
C ALA A 60 -34.04 -22.80 6.98
N ASP A 61 -33.06 -21.92 7.25
CA ASP A 61 -32.86 -21.25 8.53
C ASP A 61 -31.68 -20.27 8.37
N ALA A 62 -32.01 -19.10 7.83
CA ALA A 62 -31.14 -17.93 7.88
C ALA A 62 -31.54 -17.09 9.10
N PRO A 63 -30.62 -16.73 10.02
CA PRO A 63 -30.89 -15.63 10.93
C PRO A 63 -30.54 -14.32 10.22
N ALA A 64 -31.56 -13.52 9.98
CA ALA A 64 -31.42 -12.10 9.71
C ALA A 64 -30.85 -11.42 10.97
N PHE A 65 -29.73 -10.71 10.84
CA PHE A 65 -29.37 -9.63 11.76
C PHE A 65 -28.72 -8.49 10.98
N GLY A 66 -29.57 -7.54 10.58
CA GLY A 66 -29.16 -6.16 10.49
C GLY A 66 -29.02 -5.60 11.90
N ALA A 67 -27.83 -5.14 12.25
CA ALA A 67 -27.63 -4.16 13.31
C ALA A 67 -26.37 -3.38 13.00
N THR A 68 -26.58 -2.09 12.82
CA THR A 68 -25.63 -1.04 12.45
C THR A 68 -24.38 -1.02 13.34
N TRP A 69 -23.22 -1.30 12.75
CA TRP A 69 -21.96 -0.85 13.34
C TRP A 69 -21.81 0.64 13.06
N ARG A 70 -21.67 1.45 14.12
CA ARG A 70 -21.31 2.87 14.05
C ARG A 70 -19.94 3.04 14.73
N PRO A 71 -19.00 3.78 14.14
CA PRO A 71 -17.75 4.10 14.81
C PRO A 71 -18.01 4.97 16.07
N PRO A 72 -17.14 4.91 17.09
CA PRO A 72 -17.26 5.76 18.27
C PRO A 72 -17.15 7.24 17.89
N ARG A 73 -18.05 8.09 18.40
CA ARG A 73 -17.86 9.54 18.37
C ARG A 73 -16.77 9.89 19.38
N LEU A 74 -15.65 10.44 18.91
CA LEU A 74 -14.78 11.24 19.77
C LEU A 74 -15.50 12.56 20.08
N GLN A 75 -16.28 12.57 21.15
CA GLN A 75 -16.72 13.77 21.85
C GLN A 75 -16.37 13.59 23.31
N ASP A 76 -15.21 14.12 23.70
CA ASP A 76 -14.97 14.84 24.95
C ASP A 76 -13.46 15.15 25.07
N ALA A 77 -13.04 16.11 24.24
CA ALA A 77 -11.87 16.93 24.53
C ALA A 77 -12.31 18.38 24.32
N GLY A 78 -12.66 19.06 25.40
CA GLY A 78 -12.96 20.48 25.38
C GLY A 78 -11.81 21.24 24.73
N ALA A 79 -12.14 22.18 23.83
CA ALA A 79 -11.16 23.03 23.19
C ALA A 79 -10.33 23.77 24.26
N PRO A 80 -8.99 23.84 24.14
CA PRO A 80 -8.22 24.73 24.98
C PRO A 80 -8.59 26.18 24.64
N PRO A 81 -8.70 27.09 25.62
CA PRO A 81 -8.99 28.49 25.34
C PRO A 81 -7.81 29.12 24.57
N PRO A 82 -8.06 30.14 23.73
CA PRO A 82 -6.99 30.85 23.05
C PRO A 82 -6.06 31.54 24.07
N PRO A 83 -4.75 31.65 23.79
CA PRO A 83 -3.85 32.38 24.67
C PRO A 83 -4.21 33.86 24.67
N LEU A 84 -4.48 34.41 25.85
CA LEU A 84 -4.58 35.85 26.08
C LEU A 84 -3.18 36.46 25.97
N GLN A 85 -2.95 37.29 24.95
CA GLN A 85 -1.79 38.17 24.90
C GLN A 85 -2.20 39.55 25.41
N PHE A 86 -1.58 39.99 26.49
CA PHE A 86 -1.63 41.37 26.97
C PHE A 86 -0.33 42.06 26.58
N ASP A 87 -0.43 43.17 25.86
CA ASP A 87 0.66 44.13 25.79
C ASP A 87 0.64 44.99 27.06
N GLY A 88 1.83 45.27 27.61
CA GLY A 88 2.01 45.89 28.93
C GLY A 88 1.53 47.34 29.07
N ARG A 89 0.66 47.86 28.18
CA ARG A 89 0.16 49.24 28.22
C ARG A 89 -1.29 49.46 27.74
N GLY A 90 -2.13 48.43 27.67
CA GLY A 90 -3.60 48.58 27.74
C GLY A 90 -4.23 49.68 26.87
N ARG A 91 -3.97 49.69 25.56
CA ARG A 91 -4.68 50.57 24.61
C ARG A 91 -4.87 49.88 23.25
N ALA A 92 -6.08 49.93 22.70
CA ALA A 92 -6.40 49.38 21.39
C ALA A 92 -5.60 50.11 20.28
N ALA A 93 -4.69 49.39 19.63
CA ALA A 93 -3.98 49.86 18.46
C ALA A 93 -4.53 49.16 17.20
N ARG A 94 -5.01 49.96 16.23
CA ARG A 94 -5.21 49.49 14.86
C ARG A 94 -3.83 49.29 14.24
N VAL A 95 -3.41 48.04 14.09
CA VAL A 95 -2.26 47.70 13.25
C VAL A 95 -2.75 47.67 11.80
N SER A 96 -2.40 48.71 11.06
CA SER A 96 -2.27 48.61 9.61
C SER A 96 -0.92 47.96 9.31
N SER A 97 -0.94 46.73 8.82
CA SER A 97 0.17 46.09 8.11
C SER A 97 -0.46 45.50 6.85
N GLY A 98 -0.31 46.12 5.68
CA GLY A 98 1.01 46.30 5.09
C GLY A 98 1.48 44.92 4.67
N GLY A 99 1.14 44.53 3.44
CA GLY A 99 1.39 43.20 2.93
C GLY A 99 2.87 42.94 2.82
N ASP A 100 3.34 41.96 3.59
CA ASP A 100 4.48 41.15 3.23
C ASP A 100 3.92 39.76 2.96
N ARG A 101 3.79 39.41 1.67
CA ARG A 101 3.66 38.01 1.27
C ARG A 101 5.00 37.38 1.63
N GLU A 102 5.10 36.86 2.84
CA GLU A 102 6.15 35.92 3.22
C GLU A 102 6.10 34.82 2.17
N ALA A 103 7.11 34.78 1.29
CA ALA A 103 7.20 33.79 0.24
C ALA A 103 7.20 32.43 0.93
N SER A 104 6.04 31.76 0.91
CA SER A 104 5.83 30.55 1.69
C SER A 104 6.89 29.55 1.28
N SER A 105 7.78 29.13 2.19
CA SER A 105 8.69 28.03 1.88
C SER A 105 7.88 26.82 1.39
N PRO A 106 8.32 26.07 0.37
CA PRO A 106 7.57 24.94 -0.14
C PRO A 106 7.20 23.99 0.99
N ARG A 107 5.90 23.78 1.21
CA ARG A 107 5.43 22.84 2.24
C ARG A 107 5.78 21.42 1.82
N ARG A 108 6.05 20.56 2.81
CA ARG A 108 6.30 19.13 2.58
C ARG A 108 5.06 18.48 1.95
N PRO A 109 5.22 17.63 0.91
CA PRO A 109 4.14 16.81 0.40
C PRO A 109 3.54 15.96 1.53
N ARG A 110 2.21 16.02 1.68
CA ARG A 110 1.50 15.31 2.74
C ARG A 110 0.88 14.03 2.20
N PHE A 111 1.22 12.91 2.82
CA PHE A 111 0.85 11.57 2.39
C PHE A 111 -0.04 10.88 3.43
N LEU A 112 -1.14 10.30 2.95
CA LEU A 112 -1.89 9.31 3.70
C LEU A 112 -1.25 7.93 3.48
N CYS A 113 -0.77 7.31 4.56
CA CYS A 113 -0.06 6.04 4.53
C CYS A 113 -1.01 4.88 4.86
N LEU A 114 -1.13 3.92 3.92
CA LEU A 114 -2.01 2.75 4.01
C LEU A 114 -1.18 1.47 4.25
N HIS A 115 -1.36 0.87 5.42
CA HIS A 115 -0.59 -0.30 5.84
C HIS A 115 -0.98 -1.59 5.06
N GLY A 116 -0.16 -2.63 5.20
CA GLY A 116 -0.38 -3.94 4.59
C GLY A 116 -1.45 -4.78 5.29
N PHE A 117 -1.75 -5.94 4.71
CA PHE A 117 -2.76 -6.86 5.24
C PHE A 117 -2.41 -7.33 6.66
N ARG A 118 -3.37 -7.21 7.59
CA ARG A 118 -3.23 -7.62 9.00
C ARG A 118 -2.03 -7.00 9.70
N THR A 119 -1.81 -5.71 9.47
CA THR A 119 -0.86 -4.89 10.22
C THR A 119 -1.55 -3.64 10.76
N SER A 120 -0.81 -2.59 11.10
CA SER A 120 -1.36 -1.31 11.58
C SER A 120 -0.56 -0.15 11.01
N GLY A 121 -1.12 1.06 11.14
CA GLY A 121 -0.44 2.31 10.82
C GLY A 121 0.86 2.47 11.60
N GLU A 122 0.87 2.12 12.89
CA GLU A 122 2.08 2.17 13.73
C GLU A 122 3.17 1.20 13.24
N ILE A 123 2.80 -0.02 12.83
CA ILE A 123 3.75 -0.98 12.25
C ILE A 123 4.34 -0.42 10.95
N MET A 124 3.49 0.12 10.07
CA MET A 124 3.96 0.74 8.83
C MET A 124 4.88 1.93 9.10
N ARG A 125 4.56 2.77 10.10
CA ARG A 125 5.41 3.88 10.53
C ARG A 125 6.79 3.39 10.95
N ARG A 126 6.88 2.36 11.79
CA ARG A 126 8.16 1.76 12.21
C ARG A 126 8.94 1.22 11.02
N GLN A 127 8.26 0.58 10.07
CA GLN A 127 8.89 0.04 8.86
C GLN A 127 9.43 1.14 7.94
N VAL A 128 8.67 2.20 7.68
CA VAL A 128 9.08 3.31 6.80
C VAL A 128 10.16 4.14 7.47
N VAL A 129 9.91 4.66 8.68
CA VAL A 129 10.83 5.55 9.39
C VAL A 129 12.11 4.83 9.83
N GLY A 130 12.02 3.53 10.13
CA GLY A 130 13.18 2.71 10.54
C GLY A 130 14.04 2.19 9.38
N ARG A 131 13.58 2.26 8.12
CA ARG A 131 14.31 1.69 6.97
C ARG A 131 14.70 2.71 5.90
N TRP A 132 13.96 3.80 5.78
CA TRP A 132 14.30 4.85 4.82
C TRP A 132 15.27 5.84 5.44
N ALA A 133 16.12 6.43 4.61
CA ALA A 133 17.10 7.42 5.04
C ALA A 133 16.38 8.66 5.62
N ALA A 134 16.94 9.27 6.66
CA ALA A 134 16.35 10.45 7.31
C ALA A 134 16.10 11.61 6.33
N GLN A 135 16.96 11.77 5.32
CA GLN A 135 16.78 12.79 4.28
C GLN A 135 15.56 12.57 3.38
N VAL A 136 15.05 11.33 3.32
CA VAL A 136 13.81 11.00 2.60
C VAL A 136 12.61 11.32 3.49
N THR A 137 12.59 10.80 4.72
CA THR A 137 11.44 10.96 5.61
C THR A 137 11.27 12.40 6.10
N ALA A 138 12.35 13.17 6.23
CA ALA A 138 12.30 14.60 6.56
C ALA A 138 11.65 15.48 5.48
N ARG A 139 11.52 14.98 4.23
CA ARG A 139 10.86 15.69 3.13
C ARG A 139 9.37 15.42 3.01
N LEU A 140 8.85 14.40 3.69
CA LEU A 140 7.46 13.95 3.57
C LEU A 140 6.68 14.14 4.87
N ASP A 141 5.51 14.79 4.84
CA ASP A 141 4.57 14.74 5.97
C ASP A 141 3.75 13.44 5.87
N LEU A 142 3.93 12.51 6.80
CA LEU A 142 3.42 11.13 6.71
C LEU A 142 2.36 10.88 7.79
N VAL A 143 1.12 10.63 7.36
CA VAL A 143 0.00 10.30 8.24
C VAL A 143 -0.33 8.82 8.13
N PHE A 144 -0.03 8.05 9.16
CA PHE A 144 -0.26 6.59 9.19
C PHE A 144 -1.63 6.28 9.78
N ALA A 145 -2.55 5.81 8.93
CA ALA A 145 -3.91 5.47 9.33
C ALA A 145 -4.05 3.97 9.62
N ASP A 146 -4.88 3.64 10.60
CA ASP A 146 -5.37 2.28 10.79
C ASP A 146 -6.59 2.03 9.90
N ALA A 147 -6.65 0.82 9.36
CA ALA A 147 -7.77 0.35 8.57
C ALA A 147 -9.03 0.10 9.42
N PRO A 148 -10.23 0.18 8.84
CA PRO A 148 -11.48 0.17 9.62
C PRO A 148 -11.89 -1.20 10.15
N PHE A 149 -11.35 -2.29 9.61
CA PHE A 149 -11.73 -3.65 10.00
C PHE A 149 -10.65 -4.31 10.86
N PRO A 150 -10.97 -4.84 12.05
CA PRO A 150 -10.05 -5.71 12.78
C PRO A 150 -9.65 -6.93 11.95
N ALA A 151 -8.41 -7.40 12.12
CA ALA A 151 -7.93 -8.61 11.47
C ALA A 151 -8.75 -9.84 11.88
N GLU A 152 -9.23 -10.61 10.90
CA GLU A 152 -10.06 -11.79 11.15
C GLU A 152 -9.24 -13.09 11.35
N GLY A 153 -7.91 -12.99 11.28
CA GLY A 153 -7.05 -14.15 11.47
C GLY A 153 -5.61 -13.76 11.75
N ALA A 154 -4.72 -14.76 11.69
CA ALA A 154 -3.32 -14.58 12.00
C ALA A 154 -2.67 -13.50 11.13
N SER A 155 -1.94 -12.59 11.78
CA SER A 155 -1.11 -11.62 11.11
C SER A 155 0.20 -12.27 10.65
N PRO A 156 0.70 -11.95 9.45
CA PRO A 156 1.97 -12.47 8.98
C PRO A 156 3.17 -11.89 9.76
N VAL A 157 2.95 -10.85 10.58
CA VAL A 157 3.95 -10.27 11.49
C VAL A 157 3.77 -10.70 12.95
N ALA A 158 2.85 -11.63 13.25
CA ALA A 158 2.66 -12.11 14.60
C ALA A 158 3.96 -12.71 15.18
N GLY A 159 4.35 -12.27 16.38
CA GLY A 159 5.58 -12.69 17.04
C GLY A 159 6.86 -12.04 16.48
N VAL A 160 6.76 -11.13 15.51
CA VAL A 160 7.87 -10.25 15.13
C VAL A 160 8.03 -9.19 16.23
N LEU A 161 9.24 -9.08 16.76
CA LEU A 161 9.57 -8.08 17.78
C LEU A 161 9.13 -6.69 17.32
N ASP A 162 8.50 -5.94 18.24
CA ASP A 162 8.01 -4.58 18.03
C ASP A 162 6.82 -4.43 17.07
N PHE A 163 6.25 -5.51 16.54
CA PHE A 163 5.04 -5.51 15.70
C PHE A 163 3.85 -6.14 16.42
N ASP A 164 3.56 -5.62 17.61
CA ASP A 164 2.48 -6.07 18.46
C ASP A 164 1.08 -5.71 17.89
N PRO A 165 0.03 -6.49 18.21
CA PRO A 165 -1.36 -6.14 17.87
C PRO A 165 -1.81 -4.84 18.58
N PRO A 166 -2.92 -4.21 18.15
CA PRO A 166 -3.95 -4.70 17.23
C PRO A 166 -3.54 -4.68 15.75
N TYR A 167 -4.15 -5.59 14.99
CA TYR A 167 -3.98 -5.69 13.54
C TYR A 167 -5.29 -5.42 12.84
N TYR A 168 -5.21 -4.81 11.66
CA TYR A 168 -6.35 -4.37 10.87
C TYR A 168 -6.21 -4.79 9.40
N GLU A 169 -7.33 -4.73 8.70
CA GLU A 169 -7.47 -5.01 7.29
C GLU A 169 -8.28 -3.87 6.65
N TRP A 170 -7.85 -3.41 5.48
CA TRP A 170 -8.62 -2.43 4.71
C TRP A 170 -9.86 -3.08 4.10
N CYS A 171 -9.70 -4.30 3.65
CA CYS A 171 -10.75 -5.16 3.12
C CYS A 171 -10.31 -6.62 3.34
N GLN A 172 -11.25 -7.56 3.43
CA GLN A 172 -10.90 -8.97 3.61
C GLN A 172 -10.65 -9.60 2.25
N PHE A 173 -9.47 -10.18 2.03
CA PHE A 173 -9.20 -10.92 0.80
C PHE A 173 -10.11 -12.15 0.67
N VAL A 174 -10.48 -12.47 -0.57
CA VAL A 174 -11.31 -13.63 -0.92
C VAL A 174 -10.51 -14.50 -1.87
N GLY A 175 -10.39 -15.80 -1.55
CA GLY A 175 -9.55 -16.73 -2.31
C GLY A 175 -8.07 -16.61 -1.99
N GLU A 176 -7.26 -17.35 -2.75
CA GLU A 176 -5.80 -17.48 -2.51
C GLU A 176 -4.96 -16.50 -3.36
N ASP A 177 -5.58 -15.75 -4.28
CA ASP A 177 -4.87 -14.85 -5.20
C ASP A 177 -4.59 -13.46 -4.63
N PHE A 178 -5.25 -13.08 -3.53
CA PHE A 178 -5.16 -11.75 -2.90
C PHE A 178 -5.55 -10.59 -3.84
N LEU A 179 -6.26 -10.86 -4.93
CA LEU A 179 -6.70 -9.85 -5.91
C LEU A 179 -8.19 -9.51 -5.75
N SER A 180 -8.93 -10.32 -5.00
CA SER A 180 -10.35 -10.15 -4.72
C SER A 180 -10.56 -9.79 -3.26
N CYS A 181 -11.48 -8.88 -2.97
CA CYS A 181 -11.79 -8.51 -1.59
C CYS A 181 -13.28 -8.25 -1.35
N ARG A 182 -13.72 -8.49 -0.13
CA ARG A 182 -15.04 -8.05 0.38
C ARG A 182 -14.89 -6.82 1.25
N ASN A 183 -15.99 -6.10 1.48
CA ASN A 183 -16.03 -4.85 2.27
C ASN A 183 -15.20 -3.70 1.67
N LEU A 184 -14.90 -3.74 0.35
CA LEU A 184 -14.16 -2.69 -0.34
C LEU A 184 -14.94 -1.37 -0.38
N ASP A 185 -16.25 -1.45 -0.51
CA ASP A 185 -17.17 -0.32 -0.41
C ASP A 185 -17.06 0.37 0.96
N GLY A 186 -17.14 -0.38 2.05
CA GLY A 186 -16.96 0.16 3.41
C GLY A 186 -15.56 0.76 3.62
N CYS A 187 -14.53 0.14 3.04
CA CYS A 187 -13.17 0.69 3.02
C CYS A 187 -13.10 2.04 2.31
N PHE A 188 -13.71 2.16 1.13
CA PHE A 188 -13.69 3.38 0.33
C PHE A 188 -14.46 4.50 1.00
N THR A 189 -15.63 4.23 1.58
CA THR A 189 -16.37 5.20 2.38
C THR A 189 -15.53 5.71 3.54
N TYR A 190 -14.88 4.81 4.31
CA TYR A 190 -14.01 5.21 5.41
C TYR A 190 -12.82 6.07 4.95
N LEU A 191 -12.17 5.69 3.84
CA LEU A 191 -11.05 6.46 3.29
C LEU A 191 -11.48 7.84 2.80
N GLU A 192 -12.64 7.96 2.15
CA GLU A 192 -13.17 9.25 1.70
C GLU A 192 -13.51 10.16 2.90
N GLU A 193 -14.13 9.63 3.95
CA GLU A 193 -14.38 10.37 5.20
C GLU A 193 -13.08 10.81 5.89
N LEU A 194 -12.08 9.92 5.95
CA LEU A 194 -10.77 10.22 6.53
C LEU A 194 -10.05 11.30 5.73
N MET A 195 -10.06 11.21 4.41
CA MET A 195 -9.45 12.21 3.52
C MET A 195 -10.17 13.56 3.60
N ALA A 196 -11.50 13.57 3.77
CA ALA A 196 -12.27 14.79 3.98
C ALA A 196 -11.98 15.45 5.33
N ARG A 197 -11.84 14.65 6.39
CA ARG A 197 -11.62 15.14 7.75
C ARG A 197 -10.20 15.62 7.98
N ASP A 198 -9.21 14.82 7.59
CA ASP A 198 -7.81 15.02 7.97
C ASP A 198 -6.96 15.59 6.84
N GLY A 199 -7.52 15.71 5.63
CA GLY A 199 -6.85 16.25 4.45
C GLY A 199 -6.63 17.78 4.50
N PRO A 200 -6.18 18.39 3.39
CA PRO A 200 -5.87 17.74 2.11
C PRO A 200 -4.60 16.87 2.19
N PHE A 201 -4.61 15.77 1.45
CA PHE A 201 -3.45 14.92 1.19
C PHE A 201 -2.99 15.13 -0.25
N ASP A 202 -1.70 15.33 -0.48
CA ASP A 202 -1.14 15.42 -1.84
C ASP A 202 -0.90 14.06 -2.46
N GLY A 203 -0.68 13.04 -1.64
CA GLY A 203 -0.35 11.71 -2.12
C GLY A 203 -0.79 10.58 -1.21
N LEU A 204 -0.69 9.37 -1.74
CA LEU A 204 -0.93 8.13 -1.02
C LEU A 204 0.35 7.29 -1.00
N LEU A 205 0.68 6.71 0.16
CA LEU A 205 1.79 5.79 0.32
C LEU A 205 1.22 4.47 0.81
N GLY A 206 1.29 3.43 0.00
CA GLY A 206 0.72 2.13 0.36
C GLY A 206 1.76 1.02 0.40
N PHE A 207 1.56 0.05 1.31
CA PHE A 207 2.27 -1.23 1.30
C PHE A 207 1.29 -2.39 1.08
N SER A 208 1.63 -3.35 0.20
CA SER A 208 0.85 -4.57 -0.04
C SER A 208 -0.62 -4.26 -0.35
N GLN A 209 -1.57 -4.67 0.50
CA GLN A 209 -2.99 -4.31 0.39
C GLN A 209 -3.21 -2.79 0.27
N GLY A 210 -2.57 -1.98 1.12
CA GLY A 210 -2.65 -0.53 1.07
C GLY A 210 -2.07 0.06 -0.22
N ALA A 211 -1.10 -0.62 -0.86
CA ALA A 211 -0.52 -0.21 -2.13
C ALA A 211 -1.50 -0.42 -3.30
N GLY A 212 -2.20 -1.55 -3.32
CA GLY A 212 -3.28 -1.79 -4.29
C GLY A 212 -4.42 -0.78 -4.15
N LEU A 213 -4.82 -0.46 -2.92
CA LEU A 213 -5.84 0.56 -2.64
C LEU A 213 -5.39 1.96 -3.07
N SER A 214 -4.14 2.33 -2.81
CA SER A 214 -3.59 3.63 -3.22
C SER A 214 -3.67 3.81 -4.74
N ALA A 215 -3.32 2.77 -5.51
CA ALA A 215 -3.40 2.81 -6.96
C ALA A 215 -4.85 2.81 -7.47
N ALA A 216 -5.72 2.00 -6.88
CA ALA A 216 -7.14 1.96 -7.24
C ALA A 216 -7.83 3.30 -6.99
N LEU A 217 -7.57 3.92 -5.83
CA LEU A 217 -8.10 5.22 -5.45
C LEU A 217 -7.68 6.30 -6.46
N ALA A 218 -6.38 6.40 -6.76
CA ALA A 218 -5.87 7.36 -7.73
C ALA A 218 -6.51 7.18 -9.12
N GLY A 219 -6.66 5.94 -9.58
CA GLY A 219 -7.30 5.62 -10.85
C GLY A 219 -8.79 5.94 -10.91
N LEU A 220 -9.54 5.60 -9.85
CA LEU A 220 -10.98 5.91 -9.77
C LEU A 220 -11.23 7.41 -9.67
N GLN A 221 -10.42 8.13 -8.89
CA GLN A 221 -10.55 9.59 -8.76
C GLN A 221 -10.23 10.30 -10.08
N GLN A 222 -9.19 9.86 -10.80
CA GLN A 222 -8.86 10.40 -12.13
C GLN A 222 -10.04 10.26 -13.11
N GLN A 223 -10.82 9.19 -13.00
CA GLN A 223 -11.97 8.93 -13.86
C GLN A 223 -13.27 9.56 -13.35
N GLY A 224 -13.25 10.24 -12.20
CA GLY A 224 -14.43 10.83 -11.60
C GLY A 224 -15.44 9.79 -11.07
N LEU A 225 -14.99 8.57 -10.74
CA LEU A 225 -15.86 7.47 -10.34
C LEU A 225 -16.00 7.32 -8.82
N ALA A 226 -15.00 7.74 -8.05
CA ALA A 226 -14.99 7.73 -6.58
C ALA A 226 -14.04 8.80 -6.05
N PHE A 227 -14.13 9.15 -4.76
CA PHE A 227 -13.26 10.13 -4.11
C PHE A 227 -13.32 11.54 -4.74
N THR A 228 -14.46 11.88 -5.34
CA THR A 228 -14.67 13.19 -5.99
C THR A 228 -15.01 14.29 -4.99
N GLY A 229 -15.39 13.93 -3.77
CA GLY A 229 -15.67 14.88 -2.67
C GLY A 229 -14.43 15.33 -1.88
N VAL A 230 -13.24 14.80 -2.21
CA VAL A 230 -11.99 15.09 -1.50
C VAL A 230 -10.93 15.68 -2.45
N ALA A 231 -9.88 16.27 -1.88
CA ALA A 231 -8.77 16.81 -2.65
C ALA A 231 -8.18 15.75 -3.59
N LYS A 232 -7.78 16.20 -4.79
CA LYS A 232 -7.17 15.33 -5.79
C LYS A 232 -5.84 14.77 -5.28
N VAL A 233 -5.68 13.44 -5.38
CA VAL A 233 -4.41 12.76 -5.19
C VAL A 233 -3.49 13.12 -6.36
N LYS A 234 -2.37 13.76 -6.04
CA LYS A 234 -1.41 14.27 -7.02
C LYS A 234 -0.28 13.29 -7.29
N CYS A 235 -0.02 12.35 -6.38
CA CYS A 235 1.08 11.39 -6.53
C CYS A 235 0.88 10.13 -5.66
N VAL A 236 1.53 9.02 -6.01
CA VAL A 236 1.47 7.78 -5.22
C VAL A 236 2.83 7.09 -5.04
N ILE A 237 3.06 6.52 -3.86
CA ILE A 237 4.16 5.60 -3.59
C ILE A 237 3.57 4.21 -3.32
N VAL A 238 3.94 3.23 -4.11
CA VAL A 238 3.37 1.87 -4.14
C VAL A 238 4.45 0.87 -3.78
N ILE A 239 4.34 0.22 -2.63
CA ILE A 239 5.32 -0.78 -2.16
C ILE A 239 4.67 -2.17 -2.23
N ALA A 240 5.18 -3.06 -3.09
CA ALA A 240 4.66 -4.41 -3.28
C ALA A 240 3.13 -4.47 -3.55
N GLY A 241 2.63 -3.56 -4.39
CA GLY A 241 1.20 -3.48 -4.72
C GLY A 241 0.76 -4.41 -5.84
N ALA A 242 -0.54 -4.62 -5.95
CA ALA A 242 -1.19 -5.38 -7.02
C ALA A 242 -2.50 -4.70 -7.44
N LYS A 243 -2.98 -4.97 -8.66
CA LYS A 243 -4.31 -4.52 -9.10
C LYS A 243 -5.39 -5.29 -8.34
N ILE A 244 -6.26 -4.58 -7.63
CA ILE A 244 -7.48 -5.18 -7.10
C ILE A 244 -8.41 -5.47 -8.30
N ARG A 245 -8.91 -6.70 -8.38
CA ARG A 245 -9.70 -7.20 -9.51
C ARG A 245 -11.17 -7.46 -9.17
N ALA A 246 -11.50 -7.62 -7.88
CA ALA A 246 -12.88 -7.76 -7.43
C ALA A 246 -13.15 -6.99 -6.13
N PRO A 247 -14.34 -6.35 -6.00
CA PRO A 247 -15.47 -6.36 -6.94
C PRO A 247 -15.20 -5.65 -8.28
N VAL A 248 -15.82 -6.08 -9.38
CA VAL A 248 -15.49 -5.62 -10.76
C VAL A 248 -15.50 -4.10 -10.93
N ALA A 249 -16.31 -3.38 -10.15
CA ALA A 249 -16.33 -1.92 -10.19
C ALA A 249 -14.94 -1.28 -9.97
N VAL A 250 -14.08 -1.90 -9.15
CA VAL A 250 -12.74 -1.38 -8.88
C VAL A 250 -11.78 -1.54 -10.05
N THR A 251 -12.03 -2.48 -10.98
CA THR A 251 -11.15 -2.67 -12.15
C THR A 251 -11.14 -1.44 -13.05
N ARG A 252 -12.25 -0.67 -13.01
CA ARG A 252 -12.37 0.58 -13.75
C ARG A 252 -11.26 1.55 -13.42
N ALA A 253 -10.67 1.50 -12.22
CA ALA A 253 -9.49 2.29 -11.85
C ALA A 253 -8.35 2.23 -12.89
N PHE A 254 -8.27 1.12 -13.63
CA PHE A 254 -7.19 0.81 -14.56
C PHE A 254 -7.63 0.80 -16.04
N ASP A 255 -8.84 1.32 -16.37
CA ASP A 255 -9.35 1.44 -17.75
C ASP A 255 -8.51 2.40 -18.61
N SER A 256 -7.85 3.35 -17.97
CA SER A 256 -6.89 4.26 -18.59
C SER A 256 -5.61 4.33 -17.75
N LYS A 257 -4.52 4.82 -18.36
CA LYS A 257 -3.26 5.01 -17.63
C LYS A 257 -3.45 6.05 -16.53
N ILE A 258 -3.03 5.70 -15.31
CA ILE A 258 -3.01 6.63 -14.17
C ILE A 258 -1.88 7.64 -14.41
N THR A 259 -2.23 8.92 -14.43
CA THR A 259 -1.35 10.01 -14.90
C THR A 259 -0.56 10.68 -13.79
N CYS A 260 -1.00 10.56 -12.53
CA CYS A 260 -0.25 11.11 -11.42
C CYS A 260 1.14 10.44 -11.31
N PRO A 261 2.21 11.17 -10.96
CA PRO A 261 3.52 10.59 -10.68
C PRO A 261 3.43 9.42 -9.71
N SER A 262 4.10 8.32 -10.05
CA SER A 262 4.13 7.13 -9.20
C SER A 262 5.53 6.59 -9.01
N LEU A 263 5.81 6.14 -7.79
CA LEU A 263 7.03 5.41 -7.44
C LEU A 263 6.66 4.02 -6.95
N HIS A 264 7.25 3.00 -7.57
CA HIS A 264 6.96 1.59 -7.29
C HIS A 264 8.18 0.89 -6.71
N PHE A 265 7.99 0.19 -5.59
CA PHE A 265 8.99 -0.69 -5.01
C PHE A 265 8.62 -2.14 -5.29
N ILE A 266 9.54 -2.87 -5.92
CA ILE A 266 9.35 -4.26 -6.32
C ILE A 266 10.48 -5.11 -5.74
N GLY A 267 10.12 -6.10 -4.92
CA GLY A 267 11.05 -7.10 -4.41
C GLY A 267 11.28 -8.22 -5.41
N ASP A 268 12.53 -8.53 -5.70
CA ASP A 268 12.89 -9.56 -6.68
C ASP A 268 12.50 -10.98 -6.20
N GLU A 269 12.47 -11.18 -4.89
CA GLU A 269 12.06 -12.41 -4.19
C GLU A 269 10.64 -12.30 -3.60
N ASP A 270 9.87 -11.26 -3.96
CA ASP A 270 8.50 -11.07 -3.49
C ASP A 270 7.53 -11.95 -4.28
N PHE A 271 6.63 -12.66 -3.58
CA PHE A 271 5.58 -13.45 -4.21
C PHE A 271 4.57 -12.59 -4.98
N VAL A 272 4.46 -11.30 -4.66
CA VAL A 272 3.60 -10.33 -5.37
C VAL A 272 4.28 -9.73 -6.60
N LYS A 273 5.57 -10.02 -6.86
CA LYS A 273 6.39 -9.37 -7.90
C LYS A 273 5.69 -9.23 -9.26
N VAL A 274 5.14 -10.33 -9.77
CA VAL A 274 4.48 -10.35 -11.09
C VAL A 274 3.29 -9.39 -11.10
N HIS A 275 2.49 -9.35 -10.04
CA HIS A 275 1.37 -8.42 -9.91
C HIS A 275 1.81 -6.96 -9.71
N SER A 276 2.95 -6.74 -9.05
CA SER A 276 3.55 -5.39 -8.97
C SER A 276 4.05 -4.90 -10.32
N GLU A 277 4.68 -5.77 -11.12
CA GLU A 277 5.07 -5.44 -12.50
C GLU A 277 3.86 -5.15 -13.39
N GLU A 278 2.77 -5.91 -13.27
CA GLU A 278 1.50 -5.62 -13.94
C GLU A 278 0.89 -4.27 -13.50
N LEU A 279 1.01 -3.93 -12.22
CA LEU A 279 0.49 -2.68 -11.67
C LEU A 279 1.29 -1.47 -12.16
N VAL A 280 2.62 -1.57 -12.29
CA VAL A 280 3.46 -0.53 -12.91
C VAL A 280 2.95 -0.18 -14.31
N GLN A 281 2.54 -1.18 -15.09
CA GLN A 281 1.97 -0.96 -16.43
C GLN A 281 0.61 -0.25 -16.41
N ALA A 282 -0.01 0.01 -15.27
CA ALA A 282 -1.21 0.86 -15.20
C ALA A 282 -0.90 2.36 -15.13
N PHE A 283 0.36 2.75 -14.89
CA PHE A 283 0.76 4.15 -14.77
C PHE A 283 1.39 4.67 -16.07
N ALA A 284 1.20 5.96 -16.34
CA ALA A 284 1.71 6.61 -17.55
C ALA A 284 3.23 6.81 -17.52
N ASP A 285 3.77 7.27 -16.39
CA ASP A 285 5.20 7.56 -16.20
C ASP A 285 5.67 7.10 -14.80
N PRO A 286 5.76 5.79 -14.56
CA PRO A 286 6.19 5.25 -13.26
C PRO A 286 7.71 5.23 -13.10
N LEU A 287 8.20 5.62 -11.93
CA LEU A 287 9.54 5.29 -11.46
C LEU A 287 9.52 3.96 -10.70
N VAL A 288 10.56 3.15 -10.86
CA VAL A 288 10.65 1.82 -10.23
C VAL A 288 11.96 1.65 -9.48
N ILE A 289 11.86 1.22 -8.23
CA ILE A 289 12.97 0.77 -7.38
C ILE A 289 12.86 -0.74 -7.20
N ARG A 290 13.88 -1.48 -7.65
CA ARG A 290 14.03 -2.92 -7.43
C ARG A 290 14.84 -3.16 -6.16
N HIS A 291 14.52 -4.21 -5.41
CA HIS A 291 15.32 -4.61 -4.24
C HIS A 291 15.37 -6.13 -4.08
N PRO A 292 16.44 -6.68 -3.48
CA PRO A 292 16.63 -8.13 -3.39
C PRO A 292 15.76 -8.81 -2.30
N CYS A 293 15.14 -8.03 -1.41
CA CYS A 293 14.30 -8.59 -0.34
C CYS A 293 12.93 -9.07 -0.87
N GLY A 294 12.28 -9.97 -0.13
CA GLY A 294 10.90 -10.40 -0.39
C GLY A 294 9.85 -9.37 0.05
N HIS A 295 8.71 -9.83 0.57
CA HIS A 295 7.54 -8.99 0.89
C HIS A 295 7.75 -8.09 2.11
N THR A 296 8.40 -6.95 1.93
CA THR A 296 8.71 -5.98 2.99
C THR A 296 8.84 -4.56 2.45
N VAL A 297 8.64 -3.55 3.32
CA VAL A 297 9.19 -2.21 3.07
C VAL A 297 10.72 -2.31 3.04
N PRO A 298 11.40 -1.95 1.94
CA PRO A 298 12.83 -2.15 1.78
C PRO A 298 13.65 -1.03 2.40
N LYS A 299 14.93 -1.31 2.68
CA LYS A 299 15.95 -0.26 2.78
C LYS A 299 16.33 0.17 1.36
N LEU A 300 16.72 1.44 1.22
CA LEU A 300 17.23 1.98 -0.04
C LEU A 300 18.72 1.68 -0.16
N ASP A 301 19.13 1.06 -1.25
CA ASP A 301 20.53 1.10 -1.69
C ASP A 301 20.82 2.45 -2.36
N GLU A 302 22.05 2.68 -2.81
CA GLU A 302 22.46 3.95 -3.41
C GLU A 302 21.62 4.32 -4.64
N LYS A 303 21.37 3.35 -5.53
CA LYS A 303 20.55 3.55 -6.73
C LYS A 303 19.09 3.83 -6.38
N GLY A 304 18.50 3.04 -5.47
CA GLY A 304 17.14 3.23 -5.01
C GLY A 304 16.95 4.58 -4.33
N LEU A 305 17.94 5.01 -3.54
CA LEU A 305 17.93 6.32 -2.92
C LEU A 305 17.96 7.44 -3.98
N GLN A 306 18.81 7.33 -5.00
CA GLN A 306 18.85 8.31 -6.08
C GLN A 306 17.49 8.41 -6.81
N THR A 307 16.85 7.27 -7.12
CA THR A 307 15.51 7.26 -7.73
C THR A 307 14.45 7.87 -6.81
N MET A 308 14.50 7.57 -5.50
CA MET A 308 13.61 8.16 -4.50
C MET A 308 13.76 9.68 -4.46
N LEU A 309 15.00 10.20 -4.45
CA LEU A 309 15.25 11.63 -4.45
C LEU A 309 14.75 12.30 -5.73
N THR A 310 14.98 11.69 -6.90
CA THR A 310 14.41 12.18 -8.17
C THR A 310 12.89 12.25 -8.14
N TYR A 311 12.23 11.25 -7.54
CA TYR A 311 10.78 11.26 -7.37
C TYR A 311 10.33 12.39 -6.44
N LEU A 312 11.00 12.57 -5.29
CA LEU A 312 10.69 13.66 -4.35
C LEU A 312 10.84 15.04 -4.99
N ASP A 313 11.94 15.27 -5.74
CA ASP A 313 12.18 16.53 -6.45
C ASP A 313 11.06 16.81 -7.48
N LYS A 314 10.57 15.76 -8.16
CA LYS A 314 9.45 15.87 -9.11
C LYS A 314 8.16 16.28 -8.40
N ILE A 315 7.75 15.59 -7.35
CA ILE A 315 6.47 15.86 -6.68
C ILE A 315 6.49 17.19 -5.92
N GLU A 316 7.61 17.59 -5.33
CA GLU A 316 7.71 18.87 -4.63
C GLU A 316 7.55 20.04 -5.59
N ARG A 317 8.18 19.96 -6.77
CA ARG A 317 8.01 20.96 -7.83
C ARG A 317 6.56 21.02 -8.30
N GLU A 318 5.96 19.88 -8.63
CA GLU A 318 4.58 19.84 -9.12
C GLU A 318 3.59 20.35 -8.06
N ILE A 319 3.72 19.95 -6.80
CA ILE A 319 2.84 20.43 -5.71
C ILE A 319 2.99 21.94 -5.50
N TRP A 320 4.21 22.46 -5.59
CA TRP A 320 4.50 23.89 -5.48
C TRP A 320 3.85 24.70 -6.62
N GLU A 321 4.01 24.26 -7.87
CA GLU A 321 3.43 24.92 -9.06
C GLU A 321 1.90 24.99 -9.01
N HIS A 322 1.25 23.90 -8.57
CA HIS A 322 -0.21 23.87 -8.41
C HIS A 322 -0.69 24.81 -7.29
N SER A 323 0.05 24.92 -6.19
CA SER A 323 -0.31 25.85 -5.10
C SER A 323 -0.20 27.32 -5.49
N SER A 324 0.70 27.65 -6.41
CA SER A 324 0.91 29.03 -6.90
C SER A 324 -0.21 29.44 -7.87
N THR A 325 -0.65 28.53 -8.74
CA THR A 325 -1.73 28.79 -9.71
C THR A 325 -3.11 28.92 -9.04
N ASP A 326 -3.40 28.12 -8.01
CA ASP A 326 -4.64 28.27 -7.23
C ASP A 326 -4.72 29.65 -6.52
N THR A 327 -3.56 30.19 -6.10
CA THR A 327 -3.48 31.48 -5.41
C THR A 327 -3.67 32.66 -6.38
N GLU A 328 -3.21 32.56 -7.63
CA GLU A 328 -3.39 33.60 -8.66
C GLU A 328 -4.85 33.73 -9.12
N ILE A 329 -5.57 32.61 -9.22
CA ILE A 329 -6.99 32.59 -9.60
C ILE A 329 -7.88 33.21 -8.50
N MET A 330 -7.55 33.01 -7.21
CA MET A 330 -8.31 33.62 -6.12
C MET A 330 -8.03 35.13 -5.93
N GLY A 331 -6.92 35.64 -6.49
CA GLY A 331 -6.55 37.06 -6.41
C GLY A 331 -7.11 37.94 -7.54
N SER A 332 -7.87 37.36 -8.48
CA SER A 332 -8.34 38.03 -9.69
C SER A 332 -9.87 38.16 -9.81
N ASN A 333 -10.61 37.93 -8.71
CA ASN A 333 -12.07 38.15 -8.61
C ASN A 333 -12.41 39.27 -7.63
#